data_AF-A0A3D0LZ29-F1
#
_entry.id   AF-A0A3D0LZ29-F1
#
_cell.length_a   1.000
_cell.length_b   1.000
_cell.length_c   1.000
_cell.angle_alpha   90.00
_cell.angle_beta   90.00
_cell.angle_gamma   90.00
#
_symmetry.space_group_name_H-M   'P 1'
#
loop_
_entity.id
_entity.type
_entity.pdbx_description
1 polymer ?
#
loop_
_entity_poly.entity_id
_entity_poly.type
_entity_poly.pdbx_seq_one_letter_code
_entity_poly.pdbx_strand_id
1 'polypeptide(L)' 'MEVKLPAAIKEISLDTATFKGTGTSIKPTYINFFYGANGTGKTTLAEVIESDTGVQWQESMPRDNYNVLVYNHD' A
#
# COMPACT_ATOMS: atom_id res chain seq x y z
N MET A 1 -22.89 -11.59 4.02
CA MET A 1 -21.66 -10.79 4.21
C MET A 1 -21.06 -10.58 2.84
N GLU A 2 -20.90 -9.35 2.39
CA GLU A 2 -20.19 -9.06 1.14
C GLU A 2 -18.71 -9.33 1.37
N VAL A 3 -18.14 -10.27 0.61
CA VAL A 3 -16.71 -10.57 0.65
C VAL A 3 -16.03 -9.63 -0.32
N LYS A 4 -15.22 -8.71 0.20
CA LYS A 4 -14.40 -7.85 -0.65
C LYS A 4 -13.36 -8.70 -1.39
N LEU A 5 -13.18 -8.43 -2.67
CA LEU A 5 -12.14 -9.09 -3.46
C LEU A 5 -10.75 -8.75 -2.89
N PRO A 6 -9.86 -9.75 -2.71
CA PRO A 6 -8.51 -9.50 -2.21
C PRO A 6 -7.65 -8.79 -3.27
N ALA A 7 -6.72 -7.95 -2.82
CA ALA A 7 -5.67 -7.40 -3.69
C ALA A 7 -4.46 -8.34 -3.74
N ALA A 8 -3.66 -8.28 -4.81
CA ALA A 8 -2.39 -9.03 -4.90
C ALA A 8 -1.42 -8.70 -3.75
N ILE A 9 -1.40 -7.44 -3.31
CA ILE A 9 -0.74 -7.00 -2.10
C ILE A 9 -1.57 -7.45 -0.89
N LYS A 10 -0.96 -8.23 0.00
CA LYS A 10 -1.54 -8.74 1.23
C LYS A 10 -1.48 -7.72 2.36
N GLU A 11 -0.35 -7.03 2.50
CA GLU A 11 -0.12 -6.07 3.57
C GLU A 11 0.89 -5.01 3.13
N ILE A 12 0.69 -3.78 3.61
CA ILE A 12 1.61 -2.66 3.42
C ILE A 12 1.97 -2.14 4.80
N SER A 13 3.24 -2.27 5.19
CA SER A 13 3.78 -1.69 6.42
C SER A 13 4.33 -0.29 6.14
N LEU A 14 3.88 0.69 6.91
CA LEU A 14 4.36 2.07 6.83
C LEU A 14 5.34 2.30 7.97
N ASP A 15 6.64 2.40 7.64
CA ASP A 15 7.71 2.66 8.62
C ASP A 15 8.65 3.79 8.16
N THR A 16 8.09 4.77 7.45
CA THR A 16 8.81 5.94 6.96
C THR A 16 8.03 7.22 7.25
N ALA A 17 8.69 8.37 7.11
CA ALA A 17 8.14 9.69 7.41
C ALA A 17 7.45 9.74 8.80
N THR A 18 6.19 10.13 8.84
CA THR A 18 5.39 10.25 10.07
C THR A 18 4.96 8.91 10.67
N PHE A 19 5.11 7.79 9.96
CA PHE A 19 4.77 6.44 10.44
C PHE A 19 5.96 5.68 11.04
N LYS A 20 7.16 6.28 11.04
CA LYS A 20 8.35 5.61 11.56
C LYS A 20 8.16 5.19 13.03
N GLY A 21 8.31 3.90 13.31
CA GLY A 21 8.19 3.32 14.64
C GLY A 21 6.76 3.23 15.19
N THR A 22 5.73 3.54 14.39
CA THR A 22 4.33 3.41 14.84
C THR A 22 3.79 1.99 14.69
N GLY A 23 4.42 1.16 13.84
CA GLY A 23 3.93 -0.17 13.47
C GLY A 23 2.66 -0.13 12.62
N THR A 24 2.36 1.00 11.98
CA THR A 24 1.16 1.14 11.15
C THR A 24 1.23 0.22 9.94
N SER A 25 0.18 -0.57 9.72
CA SER A 25 0.03 -1.38 8.51
C SER A 25 -1.39 -1.36 7.96
N ILE A 26 -1.51 -1.66 6.67
CA ILE A 26 -2.76 -1.67 5.92
C ILE A 26 -2.90 -3.00 5.21
N LYS A 27 -4.10 -3.60 5.26
CA LYS A 27 -4.46 -4.80 4.50
C LYS A 27 -5.43 -4.40 3.39
N PRO A 28 -4.94 -4.09 2.19
CA PRO A 28 -5.77 -3.54 1.13
C PRO A 28 -6.74 -4.59 0.56
N THR A 29 -7.87 -4.11 0.04
CA THR A 29 -8.73 -4.89 -0.86
C THR A 29 -8.44 -4.56 -2.31
N TYR A 30 -9.10 -5.20 -3.27
CA TYR A 30 -8.85 -4.98 -4.70
C TYR A 30 -8.93 -3.49 -5.10
N ILE A 31 -9.84 -2.74 -4.49
CA ILE A 31 -9.93 -1.28 -4.63
C ILE A 31 -9.92 -0.67 -3.23
N ASN A 32 -9.17 0.41 -3.04
CA ASN A 32 -9.09 1.17 -1.79
C ASN A 32 -9.17 2.66 -2.10
N PHE A 33 -9.78 3.41 -1.19
CA PHE A 33 -9.78 4.86 -1.22
C PHE A 33 -9.19 5.37 0.09
N PHE A 34 -8.12 6.15 0.00
CA PHE A 34 -7.46 6.75 1.14
C PHE A 34 -7.66 8.28 1.11
N TYR A 35 -8.29 8.82 2.14
CA TYR A 35 -8.57 10.24 2.27
C TYR A 35 -7.89 10.80 3.52
N GLY A 36 -7.57 12.10 3.50
CA GLY A 36 -6.97 12.79 4.64
C GLY A 36 -6.46 14.17 4.26
N ALA A 37 -6.19 15.01 5.26
CA ALA A 37 -5.59 16.32 5.08
C ALA A 37 -4.17 16.26 4.49
N ASN A 38 -3.59 17.41 4.17
CA ASN A 38 -2.19 17.47 3.74
C ASN A 38 -1.28 17.00 4.89
N GLY A 39 -0.23 16.25 4.56
CA GLY A 39 0.71 15.71 5.55
C GLY A 39 0.25 14.44 6.28
N THR A 40 -0.94 13.88 5.98
CA THR A 40 -1.40 12.62 6.62
C THR A 40 -0.78 11.35 6.04
N GLY A 41 0.19 11.48 5.12
CA GLY A 41 0.94 10.34 4.59
C GLY A 41 0.34 9.63 3.37
N LYS A 42 -0.56 10.29 2.62
CA LYS A 42 -1.10 9.74 1.34
C LYS A 42 0.01 9.51 0.31
N THR A 43 0.89 10.50 0.12
CA THR A 43 2.06 10.41 -0.76
C THR A 43 3.03 9.32 -0.28
N THR A 44 3.24 9.23 1.04
CA THR A 44 4.07 8.17 1.65
C THR A 44 3.58 6.76 1.32
N LEU A 45 2.27 6.54 1.31
CA LEU A 45 1.71 5.26 0.90
C LEU A 45 2.00 4.96 -0.58
N ALA A 46 1.92 5.96 -1.45
CA ALA A 46 2.24 5.81 -2.87
C ALA A 46 3.74 5.46 -3.09
N GLU A 47 4.64 6.16 -2.41
CA GLU A 47 6.10 5.91 -2.45
C GLU A 47 6.45 4.50 -1.95
N VAL A 48 5.80 4.03 -0.88
CA VAL A 48 5.97 2.66 -0.36
C VAL A 48 5.54 1.62 -1.37
N ILE A 49 4.43 1.84 -2.08
CA ILE A 49 3.97 0.94 -3.15
C ILE A 49 4.93 0.95 -4.34
N GLU A 50 5.39 2.14 -4.76
CA GLU A 50 6.31 2.30 -5.89
C GLU A 50 7.66 1.63 -5.64
N SER A 51 8.23 1.85 -4.45
CA SER A 51 9.52 1.30 -4.04
C SER A 51 9.45 -0.16 -3.57
N ASP A 52 8.25 -0.73 -3.46
CA ASP A 52 7.99 -2.09 -2.95
C ASP A 52 8.55 -2.32 -1.53
N THR A 53 8.83 -1.25 -0.78
CA THR A 53 9.49 -1.33 0.52
C THR A 53 8.45 -1.46 1.64
N GLY A 54 8.40 -2.63 2.29
CA GLY A 54 7.37 -2.91 3.30
C GLY A 54 6.06 -3.43 2.70
N VAL A 55 6.06 -3.80 1.42
CA VAL A 55 4.94 -4.44 0.73
C VAL A 55 5.09 -5.96 0.83
N GLN A 56 4.04 -6.63 1.32
CA GLN A 56 3.94 -8.07 1.32
C GLN A 56 2.94 -8.52 0.26
N TRP A 57 3.40 -9.32 -0.69
CA TRP A 57 2.57 -9.90 -1.75
C TRP A 57 1.98 -11.24 -1.32
N GLN A 58 0.84 -11.61 -1.89
CA GLN A 58 0.31 -12.97 -1.72
C GLN A 58 1.21 -13.99 -2.44
N GLU A 59 1.40 -15.17 -1.86
CA GLU A 59 2.19 -16.25 -2.47
C GLU A 59 1.64 -16.70 -3.83
N SER A 60 0.32 -16.67 -4.00
CA SER A 60 -0.35 -17.00 -5.26
C SER A 60 -0.33 -15.87 -6.29
N MET A 61 0.06 -14.66 -5.90
CA MET A 61 0.13 -13.46 -6.73
C MET A 61 1.44 -12.71 -6.45
N PRO A 62 2.60 -13.33 -6.75
CA PRO A 62 3.90 -12.75 -6.44
C PRO A 62 4.15 -11.45 -7.22
N ARG A 63 4.99 -10.59 -6.66
CA ARG A 63 5.37 -9.28 -7.21
C ARG A 63 5.74 -9.33 -8.70
N ASP A 64 6.53 -10.32 -9.10
CA ASP A 64 7.07 -10.44 -10.46
C ASP A 64 6.00 -10.61 -11.56
N ASN A 65 4.76 -10.93 -11.17
CA ASN A 65 3.65 -11.05 -12.10
C ASN A 65 3.03 -9.68 -12.48
N TYR A 66 3.48 -8.58 -11.87
CA TYR A 66 2.83 -7.28 -11.97
C TYR A 66 3.79 -6.15 -12.34
N ASN A 67 3.35 -5.32 -13.29
CA ASN A 67 3.89 -3.98 -13.47
C ASN A 67 3.16 -3.04 -12.49
N VAL A 68 3.90 -2.50 -11.51
CA VAL A 68 3.36 -1.55 -10.54
C VAL A 68 3.38 -0.16 -11.15
N LEU A 69 2.20 0.46 -11.26
CA LEU A 69 2.03 1.80 -11.81
C LEU A 69 1.59 2.74 -10.70
N VAL A 70 2.44 3.72 -10.37
CA VAL A 70 2.14 4.77 -9.40
C VAL A 70 2.10 6.11 -10.13
N TYR A 71 0.97 6.79 -10.01
CA TYR A 71 0.76 8.12 -10.60
C TYR A 71 0.70 9.13 -9.47
N ASN A 72 1.88 9.57 -9.04
CA ASN A 72 2.05 10.60 -8.04
C ASN A 72 2.67 11.81 -8.75
N HIS A 73 1.85 12.75 -9.21
CA HIS A 73 2.35 14.01 -9.77
C HIS A 73 2.76 14.91 -8.59
N ASP A 74 4.06 15.18 -8.51
CA ASP A 74 4.60 16.30 -7.72
C ASP A 74 4.06 17.65 -8.23
#